data_AF-J2P713-F1
#
_entry.id   AF-J2P713-F1
#
_cell.length_a   1.000
_cell.length_b   1.000
_cell.length_c   1.000
_cell.angle_alpha   90.00
_cell.angle_beta   90.00
_cell.angle_gamma   90.00
#
_symmetry.space_group_name_H-M   'P 1'
#
loop_
_entity.id
_entity.type
_entity.pdbx_description
1 polymer ?
#
loop_
_entity_poly.entity_id
_entity_poly.type
_entity_poly.pdbx_seq_one_letter_code
_entity_poly.pdbx_strand_id
1 'polypeptide(L)'
;LAVVFEGPHDLDEPAFEAAMWERIQSFADKDAWLGQPYDDSVSPNPEDPHFSLSFGGSAFFVVGLHPNASRPARRFARPALVFNLHEQFEQLRKEGKYERMRDRILERDVAIAGSVNPMLARHGEASEARQYSGRLVGADWGCPFRDPRE
;
A
#
# COMPACT_ATOMS: atom_id res chain seq x y z
N LEU A 1 4.91 -1.91 11.01
CA LEU A 1 6.06 -2.84 10.79
C LEU A 1 6.79 -2.41 9.52
N ALA A 2 8.11 -2.56 9.43
CA ALA A 2 8.86 -2.28 8.20
C ALA A 2 9.79 -3.45 7.86
N VAL A 3 9.79 -3.86 6.59
CA VAL A 3 10.69 -4.87 6.02
C VAL A 3 11.61 -4.17 5.03
N VAL A 4 12.92 -4.22 5.28
CA VAL A 4 13.94 -3.61 4.41
C VAL A 4 14.72 -4.72 3.72
N PHE A 5 14.81 -4.64 2.40
CA PHE A 5 15.50 -5.62 1.58
C PHE A 5 16.94 -5.18 1.31
N GLU A 6 17.85 -6.15 1.20
CA GLU A 6 19.24 -5.86 0.86
C GLU A 6 19.38 -5.30 -0.55
N GLY A 7 18.56 -5.73 -1.50
CA GLY A 7 18.51 -5.28 -2.89
C GLY A 7 17.40 -6.04 -3.64
N PRO A 8 17.29 -5.88 -4.97
CA PRO A 8 18.12 -5.03 -5.85
C PRO A 8 17.86 -3.52 -5.69
N HIS A 9 18.83 -2.65 -6.00
CA HIS A 9 18.74 -1.18 -5.83
C HIS A 9 18.40 -0.42 -7.11
N ASP A 10 18.49 -1.10 -8.24
CA ASP A 10 18.42 -0.56 -9.60
C ASP A 10 17.06 -0.80 -10.27
N LEU A 11 16.08 -1.35 -9.54
CA LEU A 11 14.73 -1.51 -10.06
C LEU A 11 14.10 -0.15 -10.42
N ASP A 12 13.57 -0.07 -11.63
CA ASP A 12 12.63 0.98 -12.01
C ASP A 12 11.25 0.74 -11.36
N GLU A 13 10.33 1.69 -11.51
CA GLU A 13 9.02 1.58 -10.83
C GLU A 13 8.21 0.35 -11.26
N PRO A 14 8.12 -0.03 -12.57
CA PRO A 14 7.43 -1.25 -12.97
C PRO A 14 8.07 -2.52 -12.41
N ALA A 15 9.41 -2.64 -12.41
CA ALA A 15 10.08 -3.82 -11.88
C ALA A 15 9.97 -3.90 -10.36
N PHE A 16 10.03 -2.76 -9.66
CA PHE A 16 9.77 -2.71 -8.22
C PHE A 16 8.33 -3.10 -7.89
N GLU A 17 7.34 -2.60 -8.64
CA GLU A 17 5.92 -2.96 -8.47
C GLU A 17 5.72 -4.46 -8.63
N ALA A 18 6.30 -5.08 -9.67
CA ALA A 18 6.21 -6.52 -9.88
C ALA A 18 6.83 -7.32 -8.72
N ALA A 19 8.04 -6.96 -8.28
CA ALA A 19 8.73 -7.62 -7.17
C ALA A 19 7.99 -7.44 -5.83
N MET A 20 7.41 -6.26 -5.61
CA MET A 20 6.57 -5.99 -4.44
C MET A 20 5.36 -6.91 -4.43
N TRP A 21 4.63 -7.01 -5.54
CA TRP A 21 3.43 -7.84 -5.62
C TRP A 21 3.74 -9.33 -5.48
N GLU A 22 4.83 -9.81 -6.09
CA GLU A 22 5.30 -11.19 -5.90
C GLU A 22 5.59 -11.48 -4.42
N ARG A 23 6.24 -10.53 -3.72
CA ARG A 23 6.52 -10.67 -2.29
C ARG A 23 5.25 -10.68 -1.45
N ILE A 24 4.30 -9.79 -1.75
CA ILE A 24 3.00 -9.68 -1.08
C ILE A 24 2.18 -10.98 -1.28
N GLN A 25 2.13 -11.48 -2.51
CA GLN A 25 1.49 -12.76 -2.83
C GLN A 25 2.08 -13.90 -1.99
N SER A 26 3.41 -13.98 -1.90
CA SER A 26 4.08 -14.98 -1.06
C SER A 26 3.72 -14.90 0.42
N PHE A 27 3.34 -13.72 0.94
CA PHE A 27 2.84 -13.60 2.31
C PHE A 27 1.42 -14.12 2.44
N ALA A 28 0.52 -13.77 1.52
CA ALA A 28 -0.85 -14.27 1.51
C ALA A 28 -0.90 -15.81 1.35
N ASP A 29 -0.07 -16.36 0.48
CA ASP A 29 0.05 -17.82 0.29
C ASP A 29 0.49 -18.54 1.57
N LYS A 30 1.44 -17.94 2.31
CA LYS A 30 1.92 -18.50 3.59
C LYS A 30 0.87 -18.41 4.67
N ASP A 31 0.14 -17.32 4.73
CA ASP A 31 -0.95 -17.14 5.68
C ASP A 31 -2.05 -18.17 5.46
N ALA A 32 -2.47 -18.36 4.21
CA ALA A 32 -3.43 -19.40 3.85
C ALA A 32 -2.92 -20.80 4.20
N TRP A 33 -1.65 -21.10 3.90
CA TRP A 33 -1.02 -22.36 4.28
C TRP A 33 -0.99 -22.58 5.80
N LEU A 34 -0.81 -21.52 6.59
CA LEU A 34 -0.86 -21.54 8.05
C LEU A 34 -2.29 -21.51 8.62
N GLY A 35 -3.32 -21.44 7.77
CA GLY A 35 -4.72 -21.35 8.18
C GLY A 35 -5.08 -20.01 8.83
N GLN A 36 -4.33 -18.95 8.55
CA GLN A 36 -4.63 -17.61 9.07
C GLN A 36 -5.84 -17.01 8.34
N PRO A 37 -6.85 -16.50 9.08
CA PRO A 37 -8.02 -15.92 8.47
C PRO A 37 -7.68 -14.63 7.72
N TYR A 38 -8.49 -14.31 6.71
CA TYR A 38 -8.55 -12.96 6.17
C TYR A 38 -9.23 -12.03 7.19
N ASP A 39 -8.94 -10.72 7.12
CA ASP A 39 -9.58 -9.75 8.01
C ASP A 39 -10.99 -9.49 7.47
N ASP A 40 -12.01 -9.68 8.31
CA ASP A 40 -13.42 -9.61 7.90
C ASP A 40 -13.93 -8.18 7.69
N SER A 41 -13.14 -7.17 8.09
CA SER A 41 -13.48 -5.76 7.93
C SER A 41 -13.12 -5.19 6.55
N VAL A 42 -12.37 -5.94 5.73
CA VAL A 42 -11.88 -5.49 4.42
C VAL A 42 -12.12 -6.55 3.33
N SER A 43 -12.13 -6.11 2.08
CA SER A 43 -12.35 -7.00 0.93
C SER A 43 -11.03 -7.67 0.48
N PRO A 44 -11.04 -8.98 0.14
CA PRO A 44 -9.91 -9.64 -0.50
C PRO A 44 -9.78 -9.32 -2.00
N ASN A 45 -10.84 -8.80 -2.62
CA ASN A 45 -10.87 -8.50 -4.04
C ASN A 45 -10.12 -7.18 -4.33
N PRO A 46 -9.02 -7.18 -5.10
CA PRO A 46 -8.24 -5.98 -5.38
C PRO A 46 -8.94 -4.95 -6.27
N GLU A 47 -10.08 -5.27 -6.88
CA GLU A 47 -10.92 -4.33 -7.62
C GLU A 47 -11.95 -3.60 -6.73
N ASP A 48 -12.13 -4.07 -5.49
CA ASP A 48 -13.07 -3.49 -4.53
C ASP A 48 -12.53 -2.17 -3.93
N PRO A 49 -13.33 -1.10 -3.84
CA PRO A 49 -12.93 0.12 -3.13
C PRO A 49 -12.60 -0.07 -1.64
N HIS A 50 -13.06 -1.17 -1.03
CA HIS A 50 -12.76 -1.58 0.36
C HIS A 50 -11.66 -2.65 0.43
N PHE A 51 -10.94 -2.89 -0.66
CA PHE A 51 -9.78 -3.78 -0.67
C PHE A 51 -8.75 -3.33 0.36
N SER A 52 -8.17 -4.26 1.11
CA SER A 52 -6.93 -4.03 1.86
C SER A 52 -6.26 -5.35 2.13
N LEU A 53 -4.93 -5.40 2.13
CA LEU A 53 -4.19 -6.65 2.38
C LEU A 53 -4.40 -7.14 3.81
N SER A 54 -4.77 -8.41 3.99
CA SER A 54 -4.81 -9.04 5.31
C SER A 54 -3.61 -9.96 5.54
N PHE A 55 -2.91 -9.74 6.66
CA PHE A 55 -1.88 -10.65 7.16
C PHE A 55 -2.12 -10.99 8.63
N GLY A 56 -2.09 -12.27 8.98
CA GLY A 56 -2.30 -12.76 10.34
C GLY A 56 -3.66 -12.35 10.94
N GLY A 57 -4.69 -12.19 10.11
CA GLY A 57 -6.02 -11.74 10.54
C GLY A 57 -6.14 -10.23 10.79
N SER A 58 -5.24 -9.42 10.24
CA SER A 58 -5.31 -7.95 10.35
C SER A 58 -5.06 -7.27 9.01
N ALA A 59 -5.85 -6.24 8.72
CA ALA A 59 -5.72 -5.43 7.51
C ALA A 59 -4.56 -4.42 7.59
N PHE A 60 -3.82 -4.31 6.48
CA PHE A 60 -2.64 -3.45 6.34
C PHE A 60 -2.66 -2.63 5.06
N PHE A 61 -2.39 -1.34 5.21
CA PHE A 61 -1.99 -0.47 4.11
C PHE A 61 -0.47 -0.54 3.92
N VAL A 62 -0.03 -1.13 2.81
CA VAL A 62 1.40 -1.32 2.52
C VAL A 62 1.95 -0.18 1.68
N VAL A 63 3.07 0.39 2.12
CA VAL A 63 3.80 1.47 1.44
C VAL A 63 5.11 0.91 0.92
N GLY A 64 5.23 0.80 -0.40
CA GLY A 64 6.48 0.51 -1.10
C GLY A 64 7.38 1.74 -1.18
N LEU A 65 8.67 1.54 -0.91
CA LEU A 65 9.74 2.53 -1.02
C LEU A 65 10.91 1.91 -1.79
N HIS A 66 11.53 2.65 -2.71
CA HIS A 66 12.74 2.20 -3.42
C HIS A 66 13.61 3.37 -3.90
N PRO A 67 14.90 3.15 -4.19
CA PRO A 67 15.84 4.23 -4.54
C PRO A 67 15.41 5.07 -5.74
N ASN A 68 14.78 4.43 -6.74
CA ASN A 68 14.46 5.04 -8.02
C ASN A 68 12.99 5.51 -8.12
N ALA A 69 12.29 5.64 -6.99
CA ALA A 69 10.92 6.12 -6.99
C ALA A 69 10.85 7.54 -7.59
N SER A 70 9.89 7.78 -8.48
CA SER A 70 9.69 9.12 -9.07
C SER A 70 9.43 10.17 -7.98
N ARG A 71 8.67 9.80 -6.95
CA ARG A 71 8.32 10.66 -5.82
C ARG A 71 9.41 10.68 -4.74
N PRO A 72 9.92 11.87 -4.36
CA PRO A 72 10.91 12.00 -3.28
C PRO A 72 10.48 11.37 -1.96
N ALA A 73 9.21 11.48 -1.58
CA ALA A 73 8.67 10.88 -0.36
C ALA A 73 8.66 9.33 -0.37
N ARG A 74 8.80 8.71 -1.55
CA ARG A 74 8.89 7.25 -1.73
C ARG A 74 10.33 6.77 -1.95
N ARG A 75 11.32 7.68 -2.00
CA ARG A 75 12.73 7.33 -2.15
C ARG A 75 13.31 6.89 -0.82
N PHE A 76 13.84 5.67 -0.79
CA PHE A 76 14.58 5.16 0.34
C PHE A 76 15.86 4.50 -0.16
N ALA A 77 16.92 4.47 0.66
CA ALA A 77 18.24 3.97 0.25
C ALA A 77 18.23 2.49 -0.15
N ARG A 78 17.17 1.75 0.19
CA ARG A 78 16.95 0.35 -0.14
C ARG A 78 15.48 0.10 -0.48
N PRO A 79 15.14 -0.98 -1.18
CA PRO A 79 13.74 -1.39 -1.29
C PRO A 79 13.18 -1.69 0.11
N ALA A 80 11.99 -1.20 0.40
CA ALA A 80 11.32 -1.45 1.68
C ALA A 80 9.80 -1.51 1.53
N LEU A 81 9.17 -2.30 2.38
CA LEU A 81 7.72 -2.37 2.56
C LEU A 81 7.37 -1.95 3.99
N VAL A 82 6.55 -0.92 4.11
CA VAL A 82 6.05 -0.44 5.40
C VAL A 82 4.58 -0.84 5.54
N PHE A 83 4.28 -1.64 6.55
CA PHE A 83 2.96 -2.15 6.86
C PHE A 83 2.32 -1.25 7.93
N ASN A 84 1.28 -0.55 7.55
CA ASN A 84 0.49 0.31 8.42
C ASN A 84 -0.85 -0.37 8.72
N LEU A 85 -1.24 -0.44 10.00
CA LEU A 85 -2.51 -1.08 10.38
C LEU A 85 -3.70 -0.25 9.89
N HIS A 86 -4.65 -0.90 9.23
CA HIS A 86 -5.86 -0.27 8.73
C HIS A 86 -6.73 0.29 9.87
N GLU A 87 -6.84 -0.46 10.98
CA GLU A 87 -7.65 -0.08 12.16
C GLU A 87 -7.24 1.30 12.73
N GLN A 88 -5.96 1.66 12.66
CA GLN A 88 -5.49 2.96 13.13
C GLN A 88 -6.08 4.12 12.32
N PHE A 89 -6.27 3.93 11.01
CA PHE A 89 -6.91 4.92 10.15
C PHE A 89 -8.41 5.02 10.40
N GLU A 90 -9.08 3.88 10.59
CA GLU A 90 -10.51 3.84 10.92
C GLU A 90 -10.81 4.52 12.26
N GLN A 91 -9.98 4.31 13.28
CA GLN A 91 -10.12 5.00 14.56
C GLN A 91 -9.94 6.52 14.41
N LEU A 92 -8.93 6.96 13.64
CA LEU A 92 -8.72 8.39 13.36
C LEU A 92 -9.89 9.03 12.60
N ARG A 93 -10.59 8.26 11.76
CA ARG A 93 -11.82 8.69 11.06
C ARG A 93 -12.99 8.82 12.02
N LYS A 94 -13.23 7.81 12.86
CA LYS A 94 -14.27 7.85 13.91
C LYS A 94 -14.12 9.08 14.82
N GLU A 95 -12.89 9.47 15.11
CA GLU A 95 -12.58 10.64 15.94
C GLU A 95 -12.61 11.99 15.19
N GLY A 96 -12.91 12.01 13.88
CA GLY A 96 -12.92 13.24 13.06
C GLY A 96 -11.55 13.92 12.93
N LYS A 97 -10.46 13.17 13.18
CA LYS A 97 -9.08 13.67 13.11
C LYS A 97 -8.40 13.39 11.77
N TYR A 98 -8.96 12.46 10.99
CA TYR A 98 -8.42 12.02 9.70
C TYR A 98 -8.24 13.17 8.70
N GLU A 99 -9.27 14.01 8.47
CA GLU A 99 -9.19 15.11 7.50
C GLU A 99 -8.08 16.11 7.86
N ARG A 100 -7.99 16.52 9.13
CA ARG A 100 -6.91 17.42 9.61
C ARG A 100 -5.51 16.81 9.49
N MET A 101 -5.39 15.51 9.71
CA MET A 101 -4.11 14.81 9.52
C MET A 101 -3.76 14.73 8.03
N ARG A 102 -4.73 14.38 7.17
CA ARG A 102 -4.57 14.33 5.72
C ARG A 102 -4.10 15.68 5.19
N ASP A 103 -4.77 16.77 5.57
CA ASP A 103 -4.42 18.11 5.09
C ASP A 103 -2.99 18.49 5.47
N ARG A 104 -2.54 18.16 6.70
CA ARG A 104 -1.14 18.37 7.12
C ARG A 104 -0.14 17.48 6.38
N ILE A 105 -0.50 16.25 6.06
CA ILE A 105 0.34 15.34 5.26
C ILE A 105 0.46 15.88 3.83
N LEU A 106 -0.65 16.35 3.25
CA LEU A 106 -0.69 16.95 1.92
C LEU A 106 0.14 18.24 1.85
N GLU A 107 0.01 19.12 2.84
CA GLU A 107 0.83 20.35 2.93
C GLU A 107 2.34 20.05 2.97
N ARG A 108 2.73 19.04 3.76
CA ARG A 108 4.12 18.60 3.83
C ARG A 108 4.60 17.90 2.55
N ASP A 109 3.76 17.11 1.92
CA ASP A 109 4.07 16.43 0.66
C ASP A 109 4.24 17.45 -0.47
N VAL A 110 3.41 18.48 -0.54
CA VAL A 110 3.60 19.61 -1.47
C VAL A 110 4.91 20.35 -1.17
N ALA A 111 5.21 20.60 0.10
CA ALA A 111 6.45 21.29 0.49
C ALA A 111 7.72 20.49 0.16
N ILE A 112 7.67 19.16 0.16
CA ILE A 112 8.82 18.27 -0.06
C ILE A 112 8.92 17.79 -1.51
N ALA A 113 7.79 17.46 -2.14
CA ALA A 113 7.70 16.82 -3.45
C ALA A 113 7.15 17.75 -4.55
N GLY A 114 6.74 18.98 -4.22
CA GLY A 114 6.28 19.99 -5.17
C GLY A 114 4.90 19.73 -5.78
N SER A 115 4.24 18.61 -5.46
CA SER A 115 2.90 18.27 -5.93
C SER A 115 2.20 17.35 -4.93
N VAL A 116 0.88 17.46 -4.84
CA VAL A 116 0.05 16.57 -4.03
C VAL A 116 0.20 15.13 -4.53
N ASN A 117 0.35 14.15 -3.64
CA ASN A 117 0.17 12.75 -3.98
C ASN A 117 -1.26 12.46 -4.45
N PRO A 118 -1.51 12.20 -5.77
CA PRO A 118 -2.82 11.88 -6.29
C PRO A 118 -3.31 10.53 -5.76
N MET A 119 -2.42 9.72 -5.19
CA MET A 119 -2.78 8.46 -4.55
C MET A 119 -3.46 8.69 -3.19
N LEU A 120 -3.37 9.87 -2.57
CA LEU A 120 -4.20 10.23 -1.39
C LEU A 120 -5.66 10.54 -1.80
N ALA A 121 -6.18 9.88 -2.83
CA ALA A 121 -7.57 9.98 -3.26
C ALA A 121 -8.52 9.59 -2.11
N ARG A 122 -9.75 10.11 -2.16
CA ARG A 122 -10.75 9.82 -1.12
C ARG A 122 -10.96 8.31 -1.04
N HIS A 123 -10.96 7.81 0.19
CA HIS A 123 -11.27 6.42 0.49
C HIS A 123 -12.63 6.04 -0.10
N GLY A 124 -12.71 4.88 -0.76
CA GLY A 124 -13.93 4.34 -1.34
C GLY A 124 -14.23 4.75 -2.78
N GLU A 125 -13.41 5.58 -3.43
CA GLU A 125 -13.59 5.91 -4.86
C GLU A 125 -12.83 4.95 -5.80
N ALA A 126 -11.70 4.38 -5.34
CA ALA A 126 -10.91 3.40 -6.06
C ALA A 126 -10.13 2.51 -5.09
N SER A 127 -9.84 1.27 -5.50
CA SER A 127 -9.02 0.34 -4.73
C SER A 127 -7.66 0.94 -4.34
N GLU A 128 -7.28 0.77 -3.08
CA GLU A 128 -5.99 1.20 -2.56
C GLU A 128 -4.81 0.40 -3.12
N ALA A 129 -5.05 -0.74 -3.77
CA ALA A 129 -4.01 -1.55 -4.42
C ALA A 129 -3.14 -0.71 -5.36
N ARG A 130 -3.75 0.26 -6.08
CA ARG A 130 -3.05 1.17 -6.99
C ARG A 130 -1.96 1.99 -6.30
N GLN A 131 -2.07 2.21 -4.99
CA GLN A 131 -1.24 3.14 -4.22
C GLN A 131 -0.02 2.50 -3.55
N TYR A 132 0.02 1.17 -3.45
CA TYR A 132 1.02 0.48 -2.64
C TYR A 132 2.44 0.68 -3.18
N SER A 133 2.64 0.48 -4.49
CA SER A 133 3.96 0.61 -5.14
C SER A 133 4.47 2.06 -5.16
N GLY A 134 3.56 3.02 -5.11
CA GLY A 134 3.88 4.45 -5.29
C GLY A 134 4.10 4.86 -6.75
N ARG A 135 3.98 3.93 -7.70
CA ARG A 135 4.02 4.18 -9.14
C ARG A 135 2.73 4.86 -9.59
N LEU A 136 2.84 5.82 -10.52
CA LEU A 136 1.65 6.37 -11.18
C LEU A 136 1.12 5.37 -12.20
N VAL A 137 -0.10 4.89 -12.00
CA VAL A 137 -0.76 3.89 -12.86
C VAL A 137 -1.99 4.48 -13.56
N GLY A 138 -2.24 4.03 -14.79
CA GLY A 138 -3.38 4.47 -15.61
C GLY A 138 -4.69 3.74 -15.29
N ALA A 139 -5.76 4.09 -16.00
CA ALA A 139 -7.09 3.50 -15.82
C ALA A 139 -7.10 1.97 -16.09
N ASP A 140 -6.31 1.53 -17.08
CA ASP A 140 -6.21 0.13 -17.53
C ASP A 140 -5.34 -0.74 -16.61
N TRP A 141 -4.81 -0.19 -15.52
CA TRP A 141 -4.01 -0.97 -14.57
C TRP A 141 -4.90 -1.91 -13.75
N GLY A 142 -4.53 -3.18 -13.76
CA GLY A 142 -5.11 -4.24 -12.93
C GLY A 142 -4.09 -4.74 -11.90
N CYS A 143 -4.56 -5.03 -10.69
CA CYS A 143 -3.73 -5.58 -9.65
C CYS A 143 -3.42 -7.06 -9.94
N PRO A 144 -2.16 -7.51 -9.88
CA PRO A 144 -1.82 -8.92 -10.10
C PRO A 144 -2.08 -9.82 -8.88
N PHE A 145 -2.42 -9.24 -7.73
CA PHE A 145 -2.66 -9.97 -6.48
C PHE A 145 -3.95 -10.80 -6.55
N ARG A 146 -3.91 -11.99 -5.94
CA ARG A 146 -5.09 -12.84 -5.73
C ARG A 146 -4.99 -13.51 -4.37
N ASP A 147 -5.95 -13.29 -3.48
CA ASP A 147 -5.89 -13.94 -2.17
C ASP A 147 -6.31 -15.42 -2.29
N PRO A 148 -5.51 -16.37 -1.80
CA PRO A 148 -5.83 -17.80 -1.85
C PRO A 148 -6.88 -18.25 -0.82
N ARG A 149 -7.38 -17.36 0.04
CA ARG A 149 -8.41 -17.63 1.06
C ARG A 149 -9.83 -17.26 0.59
N GLU A 150 -9.98 -16.81 -0.66
CA GLU A 150 -11.28 -16.63 -1.33
C GLU A 150 -11.99 -17.95 -1.64
#